data_AF-A0A2D4GJN3-F1
#
_entry.id   AF-A0A2D4GJN3-F1
#
_cell.length_a   1.000
_cell.length_b   1.000
_cell.length_c   1.000
_cell.angle_alpha   90.00
_cell.angle_beta   90.00
_cell.angle_gamma   90.00
#
_symmetry.space_group_name_H-M   'P 1'
#
loop_
_entity.id
_entity.type
_entity.pdbx_description
1 polymer ?
#
loop_
_entity_poly.entity_id
_entity_poly.type
_entity_poly.pdbx_seq_one_letter_code
_entity_poly.pdbx_strand_id
1 'polypeptide(L)'
;IPPSRIARMFKDKSDKCWKCHQTPGSYYHMWWTCSDAKKYWTKIHTWLEKMTEQHIDYKPELFLLGIIPETFSKELKYLIVNVLTAARIVFAKNWKNEKIP
;
A
#
# COMPACT_ATOMS: atom_id res chain seq x y z
N ILE A 1 -10.36 -3.89 11.22
CA ILE A 1 -9.38 -4.33 12.23
C ILE A 1 -8.47 -5.38 11.58
N PRO A 2 -7.15 -5.29 11.68
CA PRO A 2 -6.22 -6.21 11.03
C PRO A 2 -6.14 -7.54 11.82
N PRO A 3 -5.77 -8.66 11.19
CA PRO A 3 -5.76 -10.00 11.81
C PRO A 3 -5.10 -10.05 13.18
N SER A 4 -3.95 -9.39 13.36
CA SER A 4 -3.23 -9.40 14.64
C SER A 4 -4.03 -8.76 15.77
N ARG A 5 -4.84 -7.73 15.48
CA ARG A 5 -5.75 -7.13 16.48
C ARG A 5 -6.98 -7.99 16.72
N ILE A 6 -7.49 -8.70 15.70
CA ILE A 6 -8.64 -9.61 15.83
C ILE A 6 -8.28 -10.81 16.72
N ALA A 7 -7.14 -11.45 16.47
CA ALA A 7 -6.67 -12.61 17.25
C ALA A 7 -6.47 -12.30 18.74
N ARG A 8 -6.13 -11.04 19.08
CA ARG A 8 -6.05 -10.58 20.47
C ARG A 8 -7.42 -10.47 21.16
N MET A 9 -8.48 -10.22 20.39
CA MET A 9 -9.85 -10.10 20.90
C MET A 9 -10.57 -11.46 20.93
N PHE A 10 -10.22 -12.37 20.01
CA PHE A 10 -10.88 -13.66 19.82
C PHE A 10 -9.84 -14.78 19.65
N LYS A 11 -9.76 -15.69 20.63
CA LYS A 11 -8.71 -16.73 20.73
C LYS A 11 -8.74 -17.76 19.59
N ASP A 12 -9.87 -17.93 18.91
CA ASP A 12 -10.06 -18.85 17.79
C ASP A 12 -9.64 -18.27 16.43
N LYS A 13 -9.30 -16.97 16.37
CA LYS A 13 -8.92 -16.30 15.13
C LYS A 13 -7.41 -16.32 14.93
N SER A 14 -7.00 -16.65 13.71
CA SER A 14 -5.60 -16.55 13.28
C SER A 14 -5.15 -15.10 13.23
N ASP A 15 -3.93 -14.84 13.70
CA ASP A 15 -3.27 -13.54 13.60
C ASP A 15 -2.60 -13.31 12.24
N LYS A 16 -2.55 -14.34 11.40
CA LYS A 16 -1.86 -14.32 10.11
C LYS A 16 -2.53 -13.38 9.12
N CYS A 17 -1.70 -12.77 8.27
CA CYS A 17 -2.14 -11.93 7.17
C CYS A 17 -3.07 -12.68 6.22
N TRP A 18 -4.22 -12.08 5.89
CA TRP A 18 -5.19 -12.65 4.94
C TRP A 18 -4.68 -12.74 3.49
N LYS A 19 -3.51 -12.18 3.18
CA LYS A 19 -2.95 -12.16 1.82
C LYS A 19 -1.89 -13.24 1.67
N CYS A 20 -0.76 -13.06 2.37
CA CYS A 20 0.35 -14.00 2.27
C CYS A 20 0.24 -15.24 3.17
N HIS A 21 -0.66 -15.25 4.16
CA HIS A 21 -0.85 -16.35 5.11
C HIS A 21 0.41 -16.80 5.90
N GLN A 22 1.46 -15.97 5.93
CA GLN A 22 2.77 -16.33 6.49
C GLN A 22 3.08 -15.60 7.80
N THR A 23 2.85 -14.29 7.82
CA THR A 23 3.25 -13.40 8.93
C THR A 23 2.04 -12.76 9.60
N PRO A 24 2.14 -12.32 10.87
CA PRO A 24 1.05 -11.63 11.55
C PRO A 24 0.59 -10.41 10.75
N GLY A 25 -0.73 -10.33 10.51
CA GLY A 25 -1.36 -9.25 9.76
C GLY A 25 -1.47 -8.00 10.60
N SER A 26 -0.40 -7.22 10.73
CA SER A 26 -0.45 -5.83 11.20
C SER A 26 -0.90 -4.89 10.06
N TYR A 27 -1.33 -3.66 10.36
CA TYR A 27 -1.64 -2.68 9.30
C TYR A 27 -0.45 -2.46 8.38
N TYR A 28 0.72 -2.16 8.94
CA TYR A 28 1.92 -1.89 8.16
C TYR A 28 2.31 -3.11 7.30
N HIS A 29 2.17 -4.31 7.84
CA HIS A 29 2.41 -5.51 7.04
C HIS A 29 1.43 -5.63 5.88
N MET A 30 0.14 -5.62 6.16
CA MET A 30 -0.90 -5.81 5.14
C MET A 30 -0.88 -4.75 4.04
N TRP A 31 -0.44 -3.53 4.35
CA TRP A 31 -0.44 -2.41 3.43
C TRP A 31 0.90 -2.17 2.73
N TRP A 32 2.03 -2.61 3.29
CA TRP A 32 3.35 -2.27 2.74
C TRP A 32 4.30 -3.46 2.68
N THR A 33 4.56 -4.15 3.80
CA THR A 33 5.65 -5.15 3.82
C THR A 33 5.25 -6.53 3.31
N CYS A 34 3.94 -6.82 3.23
CA CYS A 34 3.40 -8.05 2.64
C CYS A 34 3.88 -8.21 1.20
N SER A 35 4.30 -9.43 0.83
CA SER A 35 4.76 -9.76 -0.52
C SER A 35 3.73 -9.40 -1.59
N ASP A 36 2.45 -9.65 -1.35
CA ASP A 36 1.40 -9.31 -2.30
C ASP A 36 1.16 -7.80 -2.35
N ALA A 37 1.18 -7.11 -1.20
CA ALA A 37 1.07 -5.65 -1.17
C ALA A 37 2.22 -4.98 -1.93
N LYS A 38 3.45 -5.50 -1.76
CA LYS A 38 4.63 -5.04 -2.52
C LYS A 38 4.41 -5.19 -4.02
N LYS A 39 3.90 -6.33 -4.51
CA LYS A 39 3.62 -6.52 -5.95
C LYS A 39 2.70 -5.42 -6.49
N TYR A 40 1.66 -5.05 -5.75
CA TYR A 40 0.74 -3.98 -6.15
C TYR A 40 1.45 -2.63 -6.20
N TRP A 41 2.12 -2.24 -5.12
CA TRP A 41 2.79 -0.95 -5.04
C TRP A 41 3.94 -0.81 -6.02
N THR A 42 4.68 -1.89 -6.31
CA THR A 42 5.70 -1.92 -7.36
C THR A 42 5.09 -1.63 -8.73
N LYS A 43 3.92 -2.18 -9.07
CA LYS A 43 3.24 -1.86 -10.33
C LYS A 43 2.88 -0.37 -10.42
N ILE A 44 2.31 0.19 -9.35
CA ILE A 44 1.95 1.62 -9.29
C ILE A 44 3.20 2.49 -9.39
N HIS A 45 4.27 2.13 -8.70
CA HIS A 45 5.55 2.83 -8.74
C HIS A 45 6.17 2.82 -10.14
N THR A 46 6.29 1.66 -10.77
CA THR A 46 6.80 1.54 -12.15
C THR A 46 5.94 2.33 -13.14
N TRP A 47 4.62 2.33 -12.96
CA TRP A 47 3.72 3.10 -13.83
C TRP A 47 3.90 4.62 -13.64
N LEU A 48 4.03 5.07 -12.38
CA LEU A 48 4.29 6.48 -12.06
C LEU A 48 5.61 6.95 -12.67
N GLU A 49 6.72 6.23 -12.45
CA GLU A 49 8.02 6.61 -13.00
C GLU A 49 8.01 6.68 -14.53
N LYS A 50 7.32 5.74 -15.19
CA LYS A 50 7.16 5.76 -16.65
C LYS A 50 6.34 6.93 -17.15
N MET A 51 5.29 7.32 -16.43
CA MET A 51 4.44 8.45 -16.83
C MET A 51 5.08 9.80 -16.58
N THR A 52 5.86 9.92 -15.51
CA THR A 52 6.47 11.18 -15.12
C THR A 52 7.86 11.35 -15.71
N GLU A 53 8.45 10.29 -16.25
CA GLU A 53 9.85 10.22 -16.71
C GLU A 53 10.84 10.68 -15.62
N GLN A 54 10.51 10.40 -14.36
CA GLN A 54 11.29 10.79 -13.20
C GLN A 54 11.44 9.64 -12.22
N HIS A 55 12.58 9.59 -11.55
CA HIS A 55 12.77 8.68 -10.44
C HIS A 55 11.90 9.10 -9.25
N ILE A 56 11.18 8.15 -8.70
CA ILE A 56 10.30 8.35 -7.54
C ILE A 56 10.75 7.41 -6.44
N ASP A 57 10.99 7.94 -5.25
CA ASP A 57 11.37 7.13 -4.10
C ASP A 57 10.28 6.11 -3.73
N TYR A 58 10.64 4.82 -3.71
CA TYR A 58 9.74 3.74 -3.30
C TYR A 58 9.66 3.64 -1.77
N LYS A 59 8.95 4.60 -1.17
CA LYS A 59 8.89 4.80 0.28
C LYS A 59 7.44 4.82 0.80
N PRO A 60 7.15 4.23 1.97
CA PRO A 60 5.79 4.21 2.51
C PRO A 60 5.25 5.61 2.84
N GLU A 61 6.11 6.56 3.17
CA GLU A 61 5.76 7.97 3.42
C GLU A 61 5.09 8.59 2.19
N LEU A 62 5.66 8.33 1.01
CA LEU A 62 5.08 8.77 -0.24
C LEU A 62 3.85 7.96 -0.59
N PHE A 63 3.97 6.62 -0.65
CA PHE A 63 2.94 5.73 -1.20
C PHE A 63 1.75 5.53 -0.29
N LEU A 64 1.93 5.50 1.03
CA LEU A 64 0.83 5.31 2.00
C LEU A 64 0.36 6.62 2.60
N LEU A 65 1.28 7.55 2.90
CA LEU A 65 0.93 8.79 3.62
C LEU A 65 0.75 10.00 2.70
N GLY A 66 1.25 9.95 1.46
CA GLY A 66 1.13 11.07 0.52
C GLY A 66 2.06 12.23 0.85
N ILE A 67 3.15 11.97 1.57
CA ILE A 67 4.19 12.96 1.86
C ILE A 67 5.07 13.07 0.61
N ILE A 68 4.89 14.13 -0.16
CA ILE A 68 5.58 14.33 -1.44
C ILE A 68 6.78 15.27 -1.25
N PRO A 69 7.94 14.97 -1.86
CA PRO A 69 9.09 15.86 -1.84
C PRO A 69 8.76 17.26 -2.34
N GLU A 70 9.31 18.28 -1.67
CA GLU A 70 9.13 19.67 -2.08
C GLU A 70 9.78 19.97 -3.43
N THR A 71 10.79 19.19 -3.82
CA THR A 71 11.54 19.29 -5.07
C THR A 71 10.70 19.03 -6.33
N PHE A 72 9.55 18.38 -6.22
CA PHE A 72 8.66 18.13 -7.37
C PHE A 72 7.89 19.38 -7.79
N SER A 73 7.68 19.56 -9.10
CA SER A 73 6.85 20.64 -9.64
C SER A 73 5.40 20.52 -9.16
N LYS A 74 4.63 21.61 -9.24
CA LYS A 74 3.24 21.64 -8.78
C LYS A 74 2.37 20.65 -9.58
N GLU A 75 2.60 20.57 -10.88
CA GLU A 75 1.91 19.69 -11.82
C GLU A 75 2.19 18.22 -11.48
N LEU A 76 3.46 17.90 -11.23
CA LEU A 76 3.87 16.55 -10.84
C LEU A 76 3.30 16.14 -9.49
N LYS A 77 3.35 17.04 -8.50
CA LYS A 77 2.72 16.83 -7.19
C LYS A 77 1.24 16.52 -7.36
N TYR A 78 0.52 17.31 -8.16
CA TYR A 78 -0.90 17.09 -8.43
C TYR A 78 -1.16 15.71 -9.04
N LEU A 79 -0.38 15.31 -10.06
CA LEU A 79 -0.52 14.00 -10.69
C LEU A 79 -0.27 12.86 -9.69
N ILE A 80 0.85 12.92 -8.95
CA ILE A 80 1.23 11.89 -7.97
C ILE A 80 0.17 11.77 -6.86
N VAL A 81 -0.31 12.88 -6.29
CA VAL A 81 -1.37 12.86 -5.27
C VAL A 81 -2.60 12.13 -5.79
N ASN A 82 -3.09 12.49 -6.98
CA ASN A 82 -4.33 11.93 -7.51
C ASN A 82 -4.20 10.44 -7.80
N VAL A 83 -3.09 10.01 -8.43
CA VAL A 83 -2.82 8.60 -8.72
C VAL A 83 -2.70 7.80 -7.43
N LEU A 84 -1.89 8.24 -6.47
CA LEU A 84 -1.70 7.53 -5.21
C LEU A 84 -3.00 7.49 -4.40
N THR A 85 -3.82 8.53 -4.46
CA THR A 85 -5.14 8.55 -3.83
C THR A 85 -6.06 7.49 -4.44
N ALA A 86 -6.15 7.43 -5.78
CA ALA A 86 -6.93 6.39 -6.46
C ALA A 86 -6.40 4.99 -6.13
N ALA A 87 -5.09 4.78 -6.17
CA ALA A 87 -4.46 3.51 -5.85
C ALA A 87 -4.73 3.08 -4.40
N ARG A 88 -4.67 4.01 -3.43
CA ARG A 88 -5.05 3.73 -2.03
C ARG A 88 -6.50 3.34 -1.91
N ILE A 89 -7.42 4.03 -2.59
CA ILE A 89 -8.86 3.70 -2.54
C ILE A 89 -9.12 2.31 -3.10
N VAL A 90 -8.52 1.97 -4.24
CA VAL A 90 -8.65 0.64 -4.86
C VAL A 90 -8.08 -0.46 -3.96
N PHE A 91 -6.90 -0.23 -3.39
CA PHE A 91 -6.30 -1.16 -2.43
C PHE A 91 -7.14 -1.29 -1.16
N ALA A 92 -7.65 -0.17 -0.63
CA ALA A 92 -8.52 -0.11 0.54
C ALA A 92 -9.80 -0.90 0.32
N LYS A 93 -10.43 -0.80 -0.86
CA LYS A 93 -11.64 -1.59 -1.17
C LYS A 93 -11.39 -3.09 -1.11
N ASN A 94 -10.16 -3.53 -1.41
CA ASN A 94 -9.76 -4.94 -1.47
C ASN A 94 -8.86 -5.35 -0.30
N TRP A 95 -8.78 -4.54 0.76
CA TRP A 95 -7.76 -4.73 1.81
C TRP A 95 -7.99 -6.01 2.63
N LYS A 96 -9.24 -6.49 2.73
CA LYS A 96 -9.60 -7.76 3.38
C LYS A 96 -9.55 -8.97 2.46
N ASN A 97 -9.54 -8.76 1.14
CA ASN A 97 -9.54 -9.84 0.17
C ASN A 97 -8.15 -10.45 0.09
N GLU A 98 -8.06 -11.76 -0.15
CA GLU A 98 -6.77 -12.42 -0.40
C GLU A 98 -6.14 -11.87 -1.68
N LYS A 99 -6.97 -11.72 -2.73
CA LYS A 99 -6.57 -11.10 -3.99
C LYS A 99 -6.44 -9.59 -3.84
N ILE A 100 -5.31 -9.09 -4.31
CA ILE A 100 -5.06 -7.66 -4.48
C ILE A 100 -5.36 -7.30 -5.95
N PRO A 101 -5.91 -6.10 -6.22
CA PRO A 101 -6.17 -5.62 -7.58
C PRO A 101 -4.93 -5.65 -8.49
#